data_AF-A0A832QYZ7-F1
#
_entry.id   AF-A0A832QYZ7-F1
#
_cell.length_a   1.000
_cell.length_b   1.000
_cell.length_c   1.000
_cell.angle_alpha   90.00
_cell.angle_beta   90.00
_cell.angle_gamma   90.00
#
_symmetry.space_group_name_H-M   'P 1'
#
loop_
_entity.id
_entity.type
_entity.pdbx_description
1 polymer ?
#
loop_
_entity_poly.entity_id
_entity_poly.type
_entity_poly.pdbx_seq_one_letter_code
_entity_poly.pdbx_strand_id
1 'polypeptide(L)'
;MANLNDYMYGRLAFAGFKLTPQSQVRERVVSLKRESHKDCFDQSCQIELGKAVAADKSLSSQLIKIGDVCSLQSQIYDLKTETTDVGAQAEGPCTVIGIKGCIDQVVAILKEGGVVPTAQRVQDLGKGGGSAKITSSPSGAEVWLNDEFIGITPHIIHEKPSGTYKLRLELPDYVSNEATIVIKKGKETIHHRELASNWGKISISSSPTGATVYLDDVLITDKTTPCVLDRVTPGVHVVKFFLAGHSEGTARTSVVRGKTASVAAKLEPMCGRLVVSSSYGGGSKCEGNLKIDGQIVGRTPWQGDVSAGSHTVEVQCPKGKASQQVTVAHNGRSDVNIRIETADINWVRIPGGSFNMGSNDGDSYNNEKPVHRVTVPTFEMSKTAVTFKQYRACVSAGGCTPAHVDDGTCFVYTAGSVWGYGTLPSSFQGDSQPVVCVDWDQAQAYARWAGGRLPTEAEWEYAARSGGRDWKYPWGNEEATCDRAVMNDGGSGCGRKSTWPVCSKPRGNTTHGLCDMAGNVWEWVQDWYHGSYKGAPTD
;
A
#
# COMPACT_ATOMS: atom_id res chain seq x y z
N MET A 1 29.98 -33.99 8.50
CA MET A 1 30.93 -33.00 7.96
C MET A 1 30.68 -31.57 8.48
N ALA A 2 29.44 -31.06 8.56
CA ALA A 2 29.17 -29.71 9.11
C ALA A 2 29.83 -29.44 10.48
N ASN A 3 29.71 -30.39 11.42
CA ASN A 3 30.27 -30.29 12.77
C ASN A 3 31.82 -30.36 12.84
N LEU A 4 32.52 -30.71 11.75
CA LEU A 4 33.98 -30.74 11.69
C LEU A 4 34.56 -29.44 11.13
N ASN A 5 33.87 -28.80 10.18
CA ASN A 5 34.24 -27.49 9.66
C ASN A 5 34.09 -26.41 10.74
N ASP A 6 32.99 -26.44 11.48
CA ASP A 6 32.74 -25.52 12.59
C ASP A 6 33.76 -25.72 13.72
N TYR A 7 34.16 -26.98 13.96
CA TYR A 7 35.22 -27.32 14.90
C TYR A 7 36.58 -26.76 14.45
N MET A 8 36.96 -26.94 13.19
CA MET A 8 38.21 -26.38 12.65
C MET A 8 38.21 -24.85 12.67
N TYR A 9 37.10 -24.21 12.30
CA TYR A 9 36.91 -22.77 12.38
C TYR A 9 37.09 -22.26 13.80
N GLY A 10 36.46 -22.91 14.78
CA GLY A 10 36.61 -22.60 16.20
C GLY A 10 38.06 -22.73 16.68
N ARG A 11 38.76 -23.80 16.28
CA ARG A 11 40.17 -24.01 16.69
C ARG A 11 41.13 -22.99 16.06
N LEU A 12 40.92 -22.60 14.80
CA LEU A 12 41.71 -21.55 14.16
C LEU A 12 41.47 -20.17 14.80
N ALA A 13 40.21 -19.82 15.08
CA ALA A 13 39.90 -18.59 15.80
C ALA A 13 40.56 -18.56 17.18
N PHE A 14 40.51 -19.69 17.91
CA PHE A 14 41.16 -19.86 19.21
C PHE A 14 42.70 -19.80 19.12
N ALA A 15 43.29 -20.28 18.02
CA ALA A 15 44.72 -20.17 17.77
C ALA A 15 45.19 -18.74 17.44
N GLY A 16 44.26 -17.78 17.32
CA GLY A 16 44.54 -16.36 17.11
C GLY A 16 44.37 -15.88 15.66
N PHE A 17 43.87 -16.74 14.77
CA PHE A 17 43.57 -16.33 13.39
C PHE A 17 42.29 -15.49 13.35
N LYS A 18 42.34 -14.35 12.65
CA LYS A 18 41.13 -13.60 12.30
C LYS A 18 40.50 -14.25 11.09
N LEU A 19 39.26 -14.72 11.24
CA LEU A 19 38.58 -15.50 10.22
C LEU A 19 37.46 -14.69 9.55
N THR A 20 37.34 -14.81 8.23
CA THR A 20 36.20 -14.27 7.49
C THR A 20 34.94 -15.10 7.80
N PRO A 21 33.76 -14.47 7.97
CA PRO A 21 32.51 -15.20 8.21
C PRO A 21 32.19 -16.21 7.12
N GLN A 22 31.78 -17.42 7.52
CA GLN A 22 31.48 -18.52 6.60
C GLN A 22 30.35 -18.19 5.61
N SER A 23 29.40 -17.33 5.99
CA SER A 23 28.33 -16.84 5.12
C SER A 23 28.87 -16.06 3.91
N GLN A 24 29.83 -15.16 4.13
CA GLN A 24 30.46 -14.36 3.09
C GLN A 24 31.29 -15.22 2.14
N VAL A 25 32.03 -16.21 2.68
CA VAL A 25 32.78 -17.17 1.87
C VAL A 25 31.82 -18.03 1.04
N ARG A 26 30.73 -18.53 1.62
CA ARG A 26 29.75 -19.39 0.92
C ARG A 26 29.08 -18.67 -0.24
N GLU A 27 28.64 -17.43 -0.04
CA GLU A 27 28.06 -16.61 -1.09
C GLU A 27 29.06 -16.38 -2.24
N ARG A 28 30.33 -16.13 -1.91
CA ARG A 28 31.38 -15.86 -2.91
C ARG A 28 31.81 -17.10 -3.68
N VAL A 29 31.88 -18.27 -3.03
CA VAL A 29 32.14 -19.56 -3.71
C VAL A 29 31.05 -19.88 -4.73
N VAL A 30 29.77 -19.69 -4.38
CA VAL A 30 28.64 -19.91 -5.32
C VAL A 30 28.73 -18.96 -6.52
N SER A 31 29.10 -17.70 -6.30
CA SER A 31 29.28 -16.71 -7.36
C SER A 31 30.43 -17.04 -8.31
N LEU A 32 31.58 -17.51 -7.81
CA LEU A 32 32.78 -17.78 -8.62
C LEU A 32 32.70 -19.11 -9.38
N LYS A 33 31.95 -20.09 -8.86
CA LYS A 33 31.82 -21.43 -9.48
C LYS A 33 30.72 -21.55 -10.52
N ARG A 34 30.00 -20.47 -10.83
CA ARG A 34 28.81 -20.48 -11.69
C ARG A 34 29.08 -21.04 -13.11
N GLU A 35 30.34 -21.01 -13.58
CA GLU A 35 30.70 -21.34 -14.95
C GLU A 35 31.64 -22.56 -15.13
N SER A 36 32.40 -23.03 -14.12
CA SER A 36 33.50 -24.01 -14.34
C SER A 36 33.46 -25.35 -13.60
N HIS A 37 32.53 -25.59 -12.66
CA HIS A 37 32.36 -26.87 -11.92
C HIS A 37 33.64 -27.59 -11.43
N LYS A 38 34.76 -26.89 -11.21
CA LYS A 38 35.97 -27.48 -10.62
C LYS A 38 35.93 -27.42 -9.09
N ASP A 39 36.51 -28.42 -8.43
CA ASP A 39 36.71 -28.43 -6.99
C ASP A 39 37.72 -27.34 -6.61
N CYS A 40 37.38 -26.51 -5.62
CA CYS A 40 38.19 -25.32 -5.28
C CYS A 40 39.14 -25.67 -4.15
N PHE A 41 40.09 -26.55 -4.45
CA PHE A 41 41.12 -26.94 -3.49
C PHE A 41 42.53 -26.63 -4.02
N ASP A 42 42.67 -26.30 -5.29
CA ASP A 42 43.93 -25.87 -5.88
C ASP A 42 44.29 -24.41 -5.53
N GLN A 43 45.58 -24.11 -5.60
CA GLN A 43 46.16 -22.82 -5.24
C GLN A 43 45.54 -21.64 -6.00
N SER A 44 45.31 -21.78 -7.31
CA SER A 44 44.75 -20.70 -8.13
C SER A 44 43.33 -20.33 -7.69
N CYS A 45 42.47 -21.33 -7.47
CA CYS A 45 41.11 -21.09 -7.00
C CYS A 45 41.06 -20.47 -5.58
N GLN A 46 41.94 -20.94 -4.68
CA GLN A 46 42.03 -20.46 -3.31
C GLN A 46 42.52 -19.01 -3.23
N ILE A 47 43.42 -18.62 -4.13
CA ILE A 47 43.91 -17.25 -4.22
C ILE A 47 42.81 -16.29 -4.68
N GLU A 48 42.07 -16.66 -5.74
CA GLU A 48 40.98 -15.84 -6.26
C GLU A 48 39.86 -15.67 -5.23
N LEU A 49 39.45 -16.75 -4.56
CA LEU A 49 38.43 -16.70 -3.52
C LEU A 49 38.84 -15.81 -2.35
N GLY A 50 40.09 -15.95 -1.88
CA GLY A 50 40.64 -15.17 -0.79
C GLY A 50 40.67 -13.67 -1.10
N LYS A 51 41.15 -13.28 -2.29
CA LYS A 51 41.11 -11.88 -2.76
C LYS A 51 39.69 -11.35 -2.83
N ALA A 52 38.75 -12.17 -3.30
CA ALA A 52 37.36 -11.78 -3.48
C ALA A 52 36.59 -11.51 -2.17
N VAL A 53 37.10 -12.01 -1.03
CA VAL A 53 36.59 -11.70 0.32
C VAL A 53 37.54 -10.79 1.10
N ALA A 54 38.50 -10.16 0.43
CA ALA A 54 39.51 -9.27 0.99
C ALA A 54 40.28 -9.89 2.18
N ALA A 55 40.56 -11.19 2.13
CA ALA A 55 41.41 -11.85 3.11
C ALA A 55 42.89 -11.60 2.81
N ASP A 56 43.74 -11.69 3.84
CA ASP A 56 45.20 -11.64 3.68
C ASP A 56 45.79 -13.00 3.29
N LYS A 57 45.16 -14.10 3.76
CA LYS A 57 45.58 -15.49 3.52
C LYS A 57 44.36 -16.40 3.28
N SER A 58 44.53 -17.49 2.54
CA SER A 58 43.50 -18.53 2.36
C SER A 58 43.97 -19.89 2.87
N LEU A 59 43.08 -20.67 3.51
CA LEU A 59 43.36 -22.02 4.02
C LEU A 59 42.59 -23.07 3.21
N SER A 60 43.31 -24.03 2.64
CA SER A 60 42.75 -25.24 2.03
C SER A 60 43.03 -26.44 2.92
N SER A 61 42.03 -27.30 3.13
CA SER A 61 42.17 -28.51 3.94
C SER A 61 41.56 -29.70 3.21
N GLN A 62 42.30 -30.81 3.14
CA GLN A 62 41.89 -32.05 2.49
C GLN A 62 42.01 -33.22 3.47
N LEU A 63 40.95 -34.01 3.58
CA LEU A 63 40.93 -35.24 4.37
C LEU A 63 41.00 -36.44 3.43
N ILE A 64 42.07 -37.22 3.54
CA ILE A 64 42.34 -38.40 2.70
C ILE A 64 42.23 -39.65 3.58
N LYS A 65 41.42 -40.62 3.16
CA LYS A 65 41.32 -41.92 3.83
C LYS A 65 42.23 -42.93 3.11
N ILE A 66 43.13 -43.56 3.86
CA ILE A 66 44.02 -44.63 3.39
C ILE A 66 43.84 -45.82 4.34
N GLY A 67 43.08 -46.84 3.92
CA GLY A 67 42.69 -47.93 4.79
C GLY A 67 41.86 -47.44 5.99
N ASP A 68 42.30 -47.72 7.21
CA ASP A 68 41.67 -47.29 8.46
C ASP A 68 42.22 -45.96 9.01
N VAL A 69 43.20 -45.37 8.33
CA VAL A 69 43.85 -44.12 8.71
C VAL A 69 43.31 -42.96 7.87
N CYS A 70 43.04 -41.85 8.53
CA CYS A 70 42.63 -40.60 7.93
C CYS A 70 43.77 -39.58 8.09
N SER A 71 44.23 -39.04 6.97
CA SER A 71 45.26 -38.01 6.87
C SER A 71 44.60 -36.67 6.56
N LEU A 72 44.72 -35.71 7.47
CA LEU A 72 44.28 -34.33 7.24
C LEU A 72 45.48 -33.50 6.81
N GLN A 73 45.44 -33.01 5.58
CA GLN A 73 46.43 -32.11 5.02
C GLN A 73 45.82 -30.70 4.96
N SER A 74 46.58 -29.68 5.32
CA SER A 74 46.13 -28.29 5.26
C SER A 74 47.25 -27.36 4.80
N GLN A 75 46.91 -26.38 3.98
CA GLN A 75 47.85 -25.43 3.38
C GLN A 75 47.29 -24.02 3.45
N ILE A 76 48.13 -23.08 3.89
CA ILE A 76 47.86 -21.65 3.87
C ILE A 76 48.55 -21.04 2.65
N TYR A 77 47.81 -20.26 1.87
CA TYR A 77 48.32 -19.46 0.76
C TYR A 77 48.37 -18.00 1.16
N ASP A 78 49.49 -17.33 0.91
CA ASP A 78 49.61 -15.88 1.04
C ASP A 78 49.09 -15.22 -0.24
N LEU A 79 48.08 -14.36 -0.10
CA LEU A 79 47.35 -13.78 -1.23
C LEU A 79 48.08 -12.57 -1.84
N LYS A 80 49.06 -12.03 -1.12
CA LYS A 80 49.91 -10.93 -1.57
C LYS A 80 51.07 -11.44 -2.40
N THR A 81 51.68 -12.56 -2.02
CA THR A 81 52.79 -13.17 -2.78
C THR A 81 52.35 -14.27 -3.74
N GLU A 82 51.09 -14.70 -3.66
CA GLU A 82 50.50 -15.76 -4.49
C GLU A 82 51.21 -17.13 -4.35
N THR A 83 51.87 -17.36 -3.21
CA THR A 83 52.63 -18.58 -2.91
C THR A 83 52.06 -19.31 -1.70
N THR A 84 52.37 -20.61 -1.59
CA THR A 84 52.13 -21.36 -0.34
C THR A 84 53.02 -20.80 0.77
N ASP A 85 52.40 -20.52 1.93
CA ASP A 85 53.05 -19.94 3.10
C ASP A 85 53.44 -21.05 4.10
N VAL A 86 52.45 -21.81 4.60
CA VAL A 86 52.68 -22.89 5.58
C VAL A 86 51.78 -24.08 5.27
N GLY A 87 52.34 -25.30 5.37
CA GLY A 87 51.60 -26.56 5.27
C GLY A 87 51.64 -27.34 6.59
N ALA A 88 50.60 -28.11 6.86
CA ALA A 88 50.50 -29.00 8.01
C ALA A 88 49.80 -30.30 7.63
N GLN A 89 50.24 -31.42 8.21
CA GLN A 89 49.62 -32.73 8.05
C GLN A 89 49.55 -33.44 9.39
N ALA A 90 48.43 -34.11 9.66
CA ALA A 90 48.25 -34.99 10.80
C ALA A 90 47.48 -36.25 10.41
N GLU A 91 47.81 -37.37 11.05
CA GLU A 91 47.22 -38.68 10.77
C GLU A 91 46.60 -39.28 12.03
N GLY A 92 45.46 -39.93 11.88
CA GLY A 92 44.74 -40.54 12.98
C GLY A 92 43.69 -41.53 12.51
N PRO A 93 43.03 -42.26 13.43
CA PRO A 93 41.98 -43.20 13.07
C PRO A 93 40.81 -42.46 12.41
N CYS A 94 40.16 -43.06 11.41
CA CYS A 94 39.00 -42.52 10.72
C CYS A 94 37.70 -42.51 11.56
N THR A 95 37.77 -41.96 12.78
CA THR A 95 36.65 -41.73 13.70
C THR A 95 36.50 -40.23 13.95
N VAL A 96 35.34 -39.79 14.44
CA VAL A 96 35.09 -38.36 14.73
C VAL A 96 36.11 -37.80 15.73
N ILE A 97 36.50 -38.59 16.73
CA ILE A 97 37.49 -38.20 17.75
C ILE A 97 38.89 -38.14 17.11
N GLY A 98 39.26 -39.13 16.30
CA GLY A 98 40.53 -39.15 15.58
C GLY A 98 40.70 -37.95 14.65
N ILE A 99 39.66 -37.62 13.87
CA ILE A 99 39.67 -36.48 12.94
C ILE A 99 39.75 -35.15 13.70
N LYS A 100 39.05 -35.00 14.84
CA LYS A 100 39.19 -33.81 15.70
C LYS A 100 40.60 -33.69 16.28
N GLY A 101 41.22 -34.80 16.66
CA GLY A 101 42.63 -34.84 17.07
C GLY A 101 43.58 -34.40 15.95
N CYS A 102 43.34 -34.83 14.71
CA CYS A 102 44.11 -34.35 13.55
C CYS A 102 43.94 -32.84 13.32
N ILE A 103 42.73 -32.30 13.48
CA ILE A 103 42.46 -30.85 13.37
C ILE A 103 43.25 -30.07 14.43
N ASP A 104 43.25 -30.54 15.68
CA ASP A 104 43.98 -29.88 16.77
C ASP A 104 45.49 -29.84 16.52
N GLN A 105 46.06 -30.95 16.01
CA GLN A 105 47.48 -31.03 15.66
C GLN A 105 47.83 -30.13 14.46
N VAL A 106 47.01 -30.14 13.40
CA VAL A 106 47.19 -29.27 12.24
C VAL A 106 47.16 -27.80 12.64
N VAL A 107 46.20 -27.39 13.46
CA VAL A 107 46.10 -26.00 13.93
C VAL A 107 47.29 -25.61 14.80
N ALA A 108 47.80 -26.52 15.63
CA ALA A 108 49.03 -26.27 16.40
C ALA A 108 50.25 -26.05 15.49
N ILE A 109 50.44 -26.91 14.47
CA ILE A 109 51.53 -26.80 13.50
C ILE A 109 51.44 -25.48 12.70
N LEU A 110 50.23 -25.10 12.27
CA LEU A 110 49.99 -23.85 11.56
C LEU A 110 50.27 -22.61 12.42
N LYS A 111 50.00 -22.69 13.73
CA LYS A 111 50.29 -21.59 14.68
C LYS A 111 51.80 -21.44 14.94
N GLU A 112 52.53 -22.55 15.00
CA GLU A 112 53.96 -22.59 15.33
C GLU A 112 54.88 -22.46 14.10
N GLY A 113 54.32 -22.18 12.91
CA GLY A 113 55.11 -21.93 11.71
C GLY A 113 55.76 -23.17 11.09
N GLY A 114 55.18 -24.36 11.29
CA GLY A 114 55.61 -25.59 10.61
C GLY A 114 56.67 -26.44 11.33
N VAL A 115 56.95 -26.21 12.61
CA VAL A 115 57.85 -27.07 13.40
C VAL A 115 57.05 -28.05 14.25
N VAL A 116 57.35 -29.36 14.11
CA VAL A 116 56.72 -30.43 14.90
C VAL A 116 57.34 -30.48 16.31
N PRO A 117 56.57 -30.37 17.41
CA PRO A 117 57.13 -30.50 18.75
C PRO A 117 57.42 -31.96 19.10
N THR A 118 58.70 -32.25 19.34
CA THR A 118 59.20 -33.53 19.86
C THR A 118 58.69 -33.76 21.28
N ALA A 119 58.12 -34.94 21.53
CA ALA A 119 57.67 -35.36 22.86
C ALA A 119 58.81 -35.33 23.88
N GLN A 120 58.70 -34.47 24.90
CA GLN A 120 59.58 -34.52 26.07
C GLN A 120 59.03 -35.48 27.12
N ARG A 121 59.85 -36.49 27.42
CA ARG A 121 59.75 -37.38 28.57
C ARG A 121 60.21 -36.61 29.81
N VAL A 122 59.37 -36.52 30.85
CA VAL A 122 59.84 -36.26 32.22
C VAL A 122 59.12 -37.19 33.21
N GLN A 123 59.93 -38.12 33.69
CA GLN A 123 60.07 -38.69 35.03
C GLN A 123 58.84 -39.02 35.90
N ASP A 124 58.88 -40.30 36.26
CA ASP A 124 58.17 -41.07 37.27
C ASP A 124 58.18 -40.43 38.68
N LEU A 125 57.00 -40.35 39.32
CA LEU A 125 56.82 -40.27 40.78
C LEU A 125 55.45 -40.86 41.14
N GLY A 126 55.42 -42.13 41.55
CA GLY A 126 54.22 -42.77 42.08
C GLY A 126 53.76 -42.23 43.43
N LYS A 127 52.43 -42.14 43.64
CA LYS A 127 51.65 -42.59 44.82
C LYS A 127 50.26 -41.93 44.92
N GLY A 128 49.24 -42.58 44.34
CA GLY A 128 47.80 -42.50 44.69
C GLY A 128 47.14 -41.11 44.74
N GLY A 129 46.55 -40.67 43.62
CA GLY A 129 45.77 -39.44 43.51
C GLY A 129 44.30 -39.56 43.96
N GLY A 130 43.59 -38.43 44.01
CA GLY A 130 42.14 -38.34 44.19
C GLY A 130 41.41 -38.00 42.88
N SER A 131 40.08 -38.12 42.88
CA SER A 131 39.26 -37.87 41.69
C SER A 131 38.18 -36.81 41.95
N ALA A 132 37.76 -36.09 40.91
CA ALA A 132 36.68 -35.13 41.02
C ALA A 132 35.81 -35.08 39.76
N LYS A 133 34.49 -35.12 39.92
CA LYS A 133 33.51 -34.97 38.84
C LYS A 133 32.99 -33.54 38.83
N ILE A 134 33.24 -32.83 37.73
CA ILE A 134 32.82 -31.45 37.51
C ILE A 134 31.61 -31.44 36.59
N THR A 135 30.53 -30.79 37.02
CA THR A 135 29.27 -30.67 36.25
C THR A 135 28.79 -29.22 36.26
N SER A 136 28.02 -28.83 35.23
CA SER A 136 27.42 -27.51 35.19
C SER A 136 26.00 -27.54 34.62
N SER A 137 25.23 -26.49 34.92
CA SER A 137 23.90 -26.22 34.38
C SER A 137 23.91 -24.81 33.75
N PRO A 138 23.84 -24.68 32.41
CA PRO A 138 23.78 -25.75 31.40
C PRO A 138 25.12 -26.49 31.24
N SER A 139 25.07 -27.76 30.86
CA SER A 139 26.26 -28.60 30.62
C SER A 139 27.00 -28.21 29.34
N GLY A 140 28.26 -28.64 29.20
CA GLY A 140 29.10 -28.35 28.04
C GLY A 140 30.08 -27.20 28.26
N ALA A 141 30.09 -26.61 29.46
CA ALA A 141 31.06 -25.59 29.84
C ALA A 141 32.49 -26.14 29.83
N GLU A 142 33.42 -25.38 29.28
CA GLU A 142 34.86 -25.63 29.38
C GLU A 142 35.29 -25.68 30.83
N VAL A 143 36.14 -26.65 31.16
CA VAL A 143 36.67 -26.89 32.49
C VAL A 143 38.14 -26.55 32.48
N TRP A 144 38.49 -25.49 33.20
CA TRP A 144 39.86 -25.03 33.39
C TRP A 144 40.28 -25.30 34.83
N LEU A 145 41.41 -25.98 35.03
CA LEU A 145 41.96 -26.30 36.35
C LEU A 145 43.36 -25.69 36.47
N ASN A 146 43.56 -24.76 37.40
CA ASN A 146 44.78 -23.96 37.52
C ASN A 146 45.21 -23.34 36.17
N ASP A 147 44.24 -22.78 35.45
CA ASP A 147 44.41 -22.15 34.12
C ASP A 147 44.80 -23.12 32.98
N GLU A 148 44.80 -24.43 33.21
CA GLU A 148 44.94 -25.47 32.20
C GLU A 148 43.57 -25.99 31.74
N PHE A 149 43.29 -25.99 30.43
CA PHE A 149 42.07 -26.58 29.89
C PHE A 149 42.13 -28.11 29.98
N ILE A 150 41.17 -28.72 30.67
CA ILE A 150 41.15 -30.17 30.91
C ILE A 150 39.96 -30.90 30.26
N GLY A 151 38.92 -30.18 29.83
CA GLY A 151 37.78 -30.78 29.12
C GLY A 151 36.51 -29.94 29.19
N ILE A 152 35.35 -30.56 28.99
CA ILE A 152 34.03 -29.91 29.07
C ILE A 152 33.13 -30.65 30.06
N THR A 153 32.23 -29.94 30.74
CA THR A 153 31.31 -30.54 31.70
C THR A 153 30.23 -31.39 31.01
N PRO A 154 29.85 -32.58 31.56
CA PRO A 154 30.46 -33.25 32.71
C PRO A 154 31.89 -33.75 32.43
N HIS A 155 32.84 -33.44 33.31
CA HIS A 155 34.23 -33.89 33.20
C HIS A 155 34.66 -34.62 34.48
N ILE A 156 35.43 -35.69 34.35
CA ILE A 156 35.99 -36.43 35.50
C ILE A 156 37.51 -36.24 35.50
N ILE A 157 38.02 -35.68 36.59
CA ILE A 157 39.44 -35.54 36.88
C ILE A 157 39.89 -36.83 37.56
N HIS A 158 40.90 -37.49 36.98
CA HIS A 158 41.47 -38.73 37.50
C HIS A 158 42.86 -38.48 38.11
N GLU A 159 43.13 -39.15 39.23
CA GLU A 159 44.47 -39.34 39.81
C GLU A 159 45.30 -38.05 40.04
N LYS A 160 44.67 -36.91 40.33
CA LYS A 160 45.38 -35.68 40.71
C LYS A 160 45.88 -35.77 42.16
N PRO A 161 47.05 -35.19 42.49
CA PRO A 161 47.51 -35.07 43.87
C PRO A 161 46.44 -34.49 44.79
N SER A 162 46.42 -34.90 46.06
CA SER A 162 45.50 -34.25 47.00
C SER A 162 45.93 -32.79 47.21
N GLY A 163 45.01 -31.86 47.02
CA GLY A 163 45.34 -30.44 47.02
C GLY A 163 44.14 -29.56 46.70
N THR A 164 44.40 -28.25 46.70
CA THR A 164 43.44 -27.21 46.39
C THR A 164 43.70 -26.71 44.98
N TYR A 165 42.66 -26.63 44.15
CA TYR A 165 42.74 -26.28 42.74
C TYR A 165 41.79 -25.13 42.39
N LYS A 166 42.25 -24.19 41.56
CA LYS A 166 41.40 -23.16 40.96
C LYS A 166 40.62 -23.79 39.82
N LEU A 167 39.29 -23.81 39.93
CA LEU A 167 38.37 -24.25 38.90
C LEU A 167 37.77 -23.02 38.23
N ARG A 168 37.84 -22.93 36.90
CA ARG A 168 37.11 -21.95 36.11
C ARG A 168 36.26 -22.67 35.08
N LEU A 169 34.98 -22.33 35.02
CA LEU A 169 34.04 -22.83 34.03
C LEU A 169 33.67 -21.71 33.06
N GLU A 170 33.81 -21.99 31.76
CA GLU A 170 33.48 -21.02 30.71
C GLU A 170 32.49 -21.64 29.74
N LEU A 171 31.40 -20.91 29.45
CA LEU A 171 30.41 -21.32 28.46
C LEU A 171 29.98 -20.08 27.67
N PRO A 172 29.98 -20.11 26.32
CA PRO A 172 29.52 -18.98 25.52
C PRO A 172 28.12 -18.51 25.92
N ASP A 173 27.89 -17.20 25.97
CA ASP A 173 26.66 -16.56 26.46
C ASP A 173 26.40 -16.66 27.98
N TYR A 174 27.35 -17.17 28.77
CA TYR A 174 27.28 -17.24 30.23
C TYR A 174 28.47 -16.55 30.92
N VAL A 175 28.26 -16.12 32.15
CA VAL A 175 29.29 -15.49 33.00
C VAL A 175 30.31 -16.57 33.39
N SER A 176 31.61 -16.28 33.20
CA SER A 176 32.69 -17.15 33.68
C SER A 176 32.55 -17.42 35.17
N ASN A 177 32.56 -18.69 35.57
CA ASN A 177 32.38 -19.11 36.95
C ASN A 177 33.72 -19.59 37.51
N GLU A 178 34.30 -18.81 38.43
CA GLU A 178 35.52 -19.20 39.14
C GLU A 178 35.19 -19.71 40.55
N ALA A 179 35.86 -20.79 40.95
CA ALA A 179 35.76 -21.38 42.27
C ALA A 179 37.06 -22.07 42.66
N THR A 180 37.16 -22.46 43.92
CA THR A 180 38.23 -23.32 44.41
C THR A 180 37.65 -24.68 44.78
N ILE A 181 38.29 -25.77 44.35
CA ILE A 181 37.90 -27.15 44.66
C ILE A 181 39.02 -27.87 45.40
N VAL A 182 38.66 -28.85 46.23
CA VAL A 182 39.63 -29.65 47.01
C VAL A 182 39.52 -31.10 46.59
N ILE A 183 40.59 -31.63 46.02
CA ILE A 183 40.69 -33.05 45.64
C ILE A 183 41.35 -33.79 46.80
N LYS A 184 40.69 -34.83 47.33
CA LYS A 184 41.19 -35.65 48.44
C LYS A 184 41.58 -37.04 47.96
N LYS A 185 42.70 -37.56 48.48
CA LYS A 185 43.23 -38.88 48.13
C LYS A 185 42.18 -39.98 48.35
N GLY A 186 42.01 -40.87 47.36
CA GLY A 186 41.14 -42.05 47.47
C GLY A 186 39.64 -41.76 47.52
N LYS A 187 39.19 -40.53 47.28
CA LYS A 187 37.77 -40.16 47.26
C LYS A 187 37.41 -39.43 45.96
N GLU A 188 36.29 -39.79 45.35
CA GLU A 188 35.69 -39.01 44.28
C GLU A 188 34.80 -37.90 44.88
N THR A 189 35.01 -36.66 44.45
CA THR A 189 34.23 -35.49 44.89
C THR A 189 33.43 -34.91 43.73
N ILE A 190 32.17 -34.54 43.96
CA ILE A 190 31.30 -33.99 42.91
C ILE A 190 31.17 -32.48 43.13
N HIS A 191 31.47 -31.70 42.08
CA HIS A 191 31.32 -30.26 42.07
C HIS A 191 30.35 -29.86 40.95
N HIS A 192 29.18 -29.35 41.33
CA HIS A 192 28.18 -28.79 40.42
C HIS A 192 28.17 -27.26 40.46
N ARG A 193 27.94 -26.61 39.31
CA ARG A 193 27.84 -25.15 39.18
C ARG A 193 26.70 -24.74 38.25
N GLU A 194 25.89 -23.80 38.70
CA GLU A 194 24.94 -23.11 37.81
C GLU A 194 25.62 -21.91 37.17
N LEU A 195 25.53 -21.79 35.85
CA LEU A 195 26.11 -20.70 35.09
C LEU A 195 25.03 -19.64 34.84
N ALA A 196 25.29 -18.40 35.27
CA ALA A 196 24.39 -17.28 35.03
C ALA A 196 24.54 -16.80 33.57
N SER A 197 23.43 -16.54 32.88
CA SER A 197 23.47 -15.99 31.52
C SER A 197 24.08 -14.58 31.51
N ASN A 198 24.83 -14.25 30.45
CA ASN A 198 25.29 -12.89 30.19
C ASN A 198 24.19 -11.94 29.72
N TRP A 199 23.00 -12.46 29.43
CA TRP A 199 21.89 -11.72 28.83
C TRP A 199 20.70 -11.62 29.80
N GLY A 200 19.90 -10.57 29.64
CA GLY A 200 18.55 -10.49 30.20
C GLY A 200 17.49 -10.55 29.10
N LYS A 201 16.22 -10.47 29.49
CA LYS A 201 15.08 -10.45 28.58
C LYS A 201 14.30 -9.15 28.71
N ILE A 202 13.60 -8.75 27.65
CA ILE A 202 12.58 -7.70 27.70
C ILE A 202 11.26 -8.27 27.17
N SER A 203 10.19 -8.17 27.97
CA SER A 203 8.82 -8.33 27.51
C SER A 203 8.25 -6.97 27.10
N ILE A 204 7.80 -6.84 25.86
CA ILE A 204 7.41 -5.58 25.22
C ILE A 204 5.95 -5.67 24.80
N SER A 205 5.14 -4.70 25.17
CA SER A 205 3.72 -4.64 24.82
C SER A 205 3.28 -3.22 24.42
N SER A 206 2.18 -3.10 23.68
CA SER A 206 1.57 -1.81 23.42
C SER A 206 0.05 -1.90 23.36
N SER A 207 -0.61 -0.76 23.51
CA SER A 207 -2.06 -0.60 23.30
C SER A 207 -2.27 0.55 22.30
N PRO A 208 -2.73 0.28 21.07
CA PRO A 208 -3.05 -1.04 20.50
C PRO A 208 -1.82 -1.94 20.32
N THR A 209 -2.03 -3.26 20.21
CA THR A 209 -0.98 -4.23 19.86
C THR A 209 -0.64 -4.17 18.37
N GLY A 210 0.49 -4.75 17.96
CA GLY A 210 0.94 -4.82 16.57
C GLY A 210 1.93 -3.73 16.18
N ALA A 211 2.42 -2.94 17.14
CA ALA A 211 3.42 -1.91 16.88
C ALA A 211 4.77 -2.54 16.53
N THR A 212 5.49 -1.95 15.59
CA THR A 212 6.91 -2.24 15.35
C THR A 212 7.73 -1.67 16.50
N VAL A 213 8.83 -2.35 16.81
CA VAL A 213 9.65 -2.06 17.99
C VAL A 213 11.07 -1.75 17.56
N TYR A 214 11.62 -0.67 18.11
CA TYR A 214 13.04 -0.37 18.04
C TYR A 214 13.64 -0.47 19.44
N LEU A 215 14.77 -1.15 19.56
CA LEU A 215 15.59 -1.20 20.77
C LEU A 215 16.86 -0.40 20.50
N ASP A 216 17.07 0.68 21.25
CA ASP A 216 18.21 1.60 21.08
C ASP A 216 18.42 2.03 19.62
N ASP A 217 17.33 2.47 18.99
CA ASP A 217 17.26 2.91 17.58
C ASP A 217 17.50 1.81 16.52
N VAL A 218 17.65 0.55 16.94
CA VAL A 218 17.75 -0.60 16.04
C VAL A 218 16.38 -1.26 15.89
N LEU A 219 15.91 -1.37 14.64
CA LEU A 219 14.65 -2.06 14.32
C LEU A 219 14.76 -3.55 14.69
N ILE A 220 13.81 -4.03 15.49
CA ILE A 220 13.64 -5.46 15.70
C ILE A 220 12.84 -6.02 14.53
N THR A 221 13.53 -6.68 13.60
CA THR A 221 12.87 -7.33 12.46
C THR A 221 12.04 -8.52 12.92
N ASP A 222 10.99 -8.84 12.16
CA ASP A 222 10.18 -10.06 12.32
C ASP A 222 9.39 -10.18 13.64
N LYS A 223 9.25 -9.08 14.40
CA LYS A 223 8.42 -9.01 15.62
C LYS A 223 7.58 -7.75 15.67
N THR A 224 6.38 -7.87 16.22
CA THR A 224 5.50 -6.75 16.61
C THR A 224 4.98 -6.98 18.03
N THR A 225 4.48 -5.95 18.69
CA THR A 225 3.95 -6.09 20.05
C THR A 225 2.67 -6.95 20.09
N PRO A 226 2.44 -7.76 21.14
CA PRO A 226 3.37 -8.07 22.23
C PRO A 226 4.47 -9.04 21.78
N CYS A 227 5.71 -8.80 22.20
CA CYS A 227 6.84 -9.67 21.90
C CYS A 227 7.82 -9.77 23.07
N VAL A 228 8.74 -10.74 22.99
CA VAL A 228 9.84 -10.93 23.95
C VAL A 228 11.16 -10.93 23.19
N LEU A 229 12.14 -10.20 23.73
CA LEU A 229 13.54 -10.22 23.31
C LEU A 229 14.34 -11.02 24.34
N ASP A 230 14.88 -12.17 23.95
CA ASP A 230 15.51 -13.13 24.87
C ASP A 230 17.01 -12.88 25.13
N ARG A 231 17.64 -12.05 24.30
CA ARG A 231 19.08 -11.75 24.35
C ARG A 231 19.31 -10.25 24.32
N VAL A 232 19.13 -9.60 25.47
CA VAL A 232 19.39 -8.17 25.63
C VAL A 232 20.53 -7.98 26.63
N THR A 233 21.48 -7.10 26.29
CA THR A 233 22.60 -6.81 27.19
C THR A 233 22.08 -6.20 28.50
N PRO A 234 22.75 -6.42 29.63
CA PRO A 234 22.39 -5.73 30.87
C PRO A 234 22.68 -4.24 30.75
N GLY A 235 21.74 -3.39 31.14
CA GLY A 235 21.85 -1.95 30.95
C GLY A 235 20.49 -1.25 30.94
N VAL A 236 20.51 0.06 30.70
CA VAL A 236 19.30 0.83 30.43
C VAL A 236 19.11 0.89 28.93
N HIS A 237 17.93 0.54 28.47
CA HIS A 237 17.55 0.51 27.05
C HIS A 237 16.37 1.43 26.78
N VAL A 238 16.37 2.04 25.60
CA VAL A 238 15.24 2.81 25.07
C VAL A 238 14.47 1.93 24.10
N VAL A 239 13.15 1.86 24.29
CA VAL A 239 12.24 1.13 23.42
C VAL A 239 11.30 2.12 22.76
N LYS A 240 11.33 2.20 21.43
CA LYS A 240 10.39 3.00 20.65
C LYS A 240 9.36 2.10 19.98
N PHE A 241 8.15 2.62 19.85
CA PHE A 241 6.98 1.92 19.35
C PHE A 241 6.39 2.72 18.20
N PHE A 242 6.21 2.07 17.06
CA PHE A 242 5.58 2.69 15.91
C PHE A 242 4.39 1.86 15.45
N LEU A 243 3.23 2.51 15.36
CA LEU A 243 2.01 1.91 14.82
C LEU A 243 1.40 2.92 13.87
N ALA A 244 1.09 2.48 12.65
CA ALA A 244 0.50 3.34 11.63
C ALA A 244 -0.77 4.02 12.18
N GLY A 245 -0.92 5.33 11.91
CA GLY A 245 -2.05 6.14 12.37
C GLY A 245 -2.01 6.50 13.86
N HIS A 246 -0.94 6.22 14.59
CA HIS A 246 -0.80 6.54 16.01
C HIS A 246 0.51 7.30 16.29
N SER A 247 0.53 8.10 17.35
CA SER A 247 1.72 8.80 17.84
C SER A 247 2.83 7.82 18.21
N GLU A 248 4.09 8.19 17.93
CA GLU A 248 5.25 7.42 18.37
C GLU A 248 5.25 7.27 19.91
N GLY A 249 5.38 6.03 20.38
CA GLY A 249 5.58 5.74 21.79
C GLY A 249 7.07 5.60 22.10
N THR A 250 7.53 6.10 23.25
CA THR A 250 8.90 5.87 23.75
C THR A 250 8.85 5.50 25.23
N ALA A 251 9.59 4.46 25.60
CA ALA A 251 9.75 4.04 27.00
C ALA A 251 11.20 3.61 27.28
N ARG A 252 11.58 3.60 28.56
CA ARG A 252 12.89 3.14 29.03
C ARG A 252 12.72 1.95 29.95
N THR A 253 13.66 1.01 29.90
CA THR A 253 13.66 -0.15 30.79
C THR A 253 15.09 -0.53 31.16
N SER A 254 15.28 -1.10 32.36
CA SER A 254 16.57 -1.59 32.82
C SER A 254 16.59 -3.11 32.78
N VAL A 255 17.52 -3.68 32.01
CA VAL A 255 17.72 -5.10 31.85
C VAL A 255 18.78 -5.57 32.83
N VAL A 256 18.42 -6.60 33.61
CA VAL A 256 19.31 -7.28 34.55
C VAL A 256 19.58 -8.69 34.03
N ARG A 257 20.82 -9.18 34.18
CA ARG A 257 21.24 -10.54 33.80
C ARG A 257 20.27 -11.59 34.34
N GLY A 258 19.86 -12.52 33.49
CA GLY A 258 18.97 -13.64 33.83
C GLY A 258 17.54 -13.26 34.22
N LYS A 259 17.19 -11.96 34.24
CA LYS A 259 15.84 -11.48 34.57
C LYS A 259 15.09 -11.00 33.33
N THR A 260 13.77 -10.93 33.42
CA THR A 260 12.90 -10.34 32.40
C THR A 260 12.43 -8.97 32.86
N ALA A 261 12.89 -7.92 32.17
CA ALA A 261 12.32 -6.59 32.29
C ALA A 261 11.01 -6.51 31.49
N SER A 262 10.11 -5.61 31.88
CA SER A 262 8.85 -5.40 31.15
C SER A 262 8.71 -3.94 30.76
N VAL A 263 8.18 -3.68 29.57
CA VAL A 263 7.92 -2.34 29.06
C VAL A 263 6.63 -2.31 28.25
N ALA A 264 5.86 -1.25 28.41
CA ALA A 264 4.59 -1.06 27.72
C ALA A 264 4.41 0.39 27.28
N ALA A 265 3.74 0.61 26.15
CA ALA A 265 3.35 1.94 25.69
C ALA A 265 1.89 1.98 25.24
N LYS A 266 1.17 3.04 25.63
CA LYS A 266 -0.11 3.39 25.04
C LYS A 266 0.14 4.34 23.86
N LEU A 267 -0.38 4.01 22.69
CA LEU A 267 -0.20 4.79 21.46
C LEU A 267 -1.51 5.53 21.19
N GLU A 268 -1.46 6.85 21.15
CA GLU A 268 -2.65 7.66 20.93
C GLU A 268 -2.92 7.79 19.41
N PRO A 269 -4.16 7.66 18.96
CA PRO A 269 -4.50 7.89 17.55
C PRO A 269 -4.09 9.28 17.10
N MET A 270 -3.50 9.37 15.91
CA MET A 270 -3.27 10.66 15.26
C MET A 270 -4.58 11.15 14.67
N CYS A 271 -5.22 12.12 15.32
CA CYS A 271 -6.46 12.73 14.83
C CYS A 271 -6.24 14.20 14.42
N GLY A 272 -7.17 14.73 13.63
CA GLY A 272 -7.32 16.15 13.32
C GLY A 272 -8.80 16.52 13.23
N ARG A 273 -9.10 17.82 13.24
CA ARG A 273 -10.47 18.33 13.21
C ARG A 273 -10.94 18.53 11.77
N LEU A 274 -12.08 17.96 11.41
CA LEU A 274 -12.73 18.17 10.12
C LEU A 274 -14.03 18.95 10.32
N VAL A 275 -14.20 20.02 9.54
CA VAL A 275 -15.41 20.83 9.47
C VAL A 275 -15.98 20.73 8.06
N VAL A 276 -17.20 20.22 7.92
CA VAL A 276 -17.87 20.00 6.64
C VAL A 276 -19.11 20.87 6.54
N SER A 277 -19.13 21.76 5.55
CA SER A 277 -20.34 22.44 5.09
C SER A 277 -20.75 21.96 3.70
N SER A 278 -21.96 22.30 3.27
CA SER A 278 -22.40 22.03 1.90
C SER A 278 -23.31 23.13 1.34
N SER A 279 -23.21 23.34 0.03
CA SER A 279 -23.98 24.34 -0.70
C SER A 279 -24.37 23.83 -2.09
N TYR A 280 -25.48 24.29 -2.62
CA TYR A 280 -25.80 24.11 -4.04
C TYR A 280 -24.93 25.02 -4.92
N GLY A 281 -24.86 24.72 -6.22
CA GLY A 281 -24.09 25.51 -7.19
C GLY A 281 -24.42 27.02 -7.18
N GLY A 282 -25.67 27.38 -6.88
CA GLY A 282 -26.12 28.78 -6.69
C GLY A 282 -25.81 29.41 -5.32
N GLY A 283 -25.02 28.74 -4.47
CA GLY A 283 -24.56 29.25 -3.17
C GLY A 283 -25.57 29.10 -2.01
N SER A 284 -26.79 28.64 -2.27
CA SER A 284 -27.75 28.32 -1.21
C SER A 284 -27.26 27.13 -0.37
N LYS A 285 -27.50 27.17 0.94
CA LYS A 285 -27.09 26.11 1.86
C LYS A 285 -27.77 24.80 1.50
N CYS A 286 -27.02 23.71 1.58
CA CYS A 286 -27.59 22.38 1.68
C CYS A 286 -27.35 21.82 3.08
N GLU A 287 -28.40 21.29 3.71
CA GLU A 287 -28.30 20.42 4.89
C GLU A 287 -28.63 18.98 4.50
N GLY A 288 -27.59 18.18 4.31
CA GLY A 288 -27.67 16.83 3.77
C GLY A 288 -27.11 15.78 4.71
N ASN A 289 -27.40 14.50 4.44
CA ASN A 289 -26.75 13.39 5.16
C ASN A 289 -25.27 13.35 4.78
N LEU A 290 -24.40 13.26 5.78
CA LEU A 290 -22.96 13.23 5.63
C LEU A 290 -22.43 11.82 5.87
N LYS A 291 -21.62 11.34 4.92
CA LYS A 291 -20.77 10.16 5.09
C LYS A 291 -19.30 10.55 5.04
N ILE A 292 -18.51 9.91 5.89
CA ILE A 292 -17.04 9.95 5.84
C ILE A 292 -16.58 8.49 5.68
N ASP A 293 -15.80 8.22 4.63
CA ASP A 293 -15.33 6.88 4.25
C ASP A 293 -16.46 5.84 4.18
N GLY A 294 -17.59 6.25 3.61
CA GLY A 294 -18.79 5.42 3.44
C GLY A 294 -19.66 5.27 4.70
N GLN A 295 -19.20 5.69 5.88
CA GLN A 295 -19.96 5.63 7.13
C GLN A 295 -20.77 6.91 7.36
N ILE A 296 -22.05 6.76 7.73
CA ILE A 296 -22.90 7.92 8.08
C ILE A 296 -22.44 8.49 9.42
N VAL A 297 -21.96 9.74 9.42
CA VAL A 297 -21.46 10.43 10.61
C VAL A 297 -22.39 11.52 11.13
N GLY A 298 -23.37 11.94 10.32
CA GLY A 298 -24.32 12.98 10.71
C GLY A 298 -24.94 13.71 9.53
N ARG A 299 -25.21 15.00 9.70
CA ARG A 299 -25.73 15.90 8.67
C ARG A 299 -24.90 17.17 8.60
N THR A 300 -24.77 17.76 7.42
CA THR A 300 -24.10 19.06 7.24
C THR A 300 -24.97 20.24 7.74
N PRO A 301 -24.38 21.31 8.31
CA PRO A 301 -22.96 21.45 8.65
C PRO A 301 -22.56 20.55 9.83
N TRP A 302 -21.36 19.98 9.74
CA TRP A 302 -20.85 19.02 10.72
C TRP A 302 -19.41 19.39 11.13
N GLN A 303 -19.05 19.09 12.38
CA GLN A 303 -17.66 19.13 12.83
C GLN A 303 -17.37 17.95 13.75
N GLY A 304 -16.17 17.40 13.66
CA GLY A 304 -15.71 16.32 14.52
C GLY A 304 -14.24 15.99 14.29
N ASP A 305 -13.67 15.18 15.17
CA ASP A 305 -12.30 14.70 15.03
C ASP A 305 -12.30 13.40 14.22
N VAL A 306 -11.41 13.30 13.24
CA VAL A 306 -11.20 12.13 12.37
C VAL A 306 -9.73 11.76 12.38
N SER A 307 -9.39 10.54 11.95
CA SER A 307 -7.98 10.14 11.82
C SER A 307 -7.22 11.08 10.88
N ALA A 308 -5.91 11.24 11.09
CA ALA A 308 -5.08 11.94 10.14
C ALA A 308 -4.91 11.09 8.87
N GLY A 309 -5.09 11.69 7.70
CA GLY A 309 -5.06 10.98 6.43
C GLY A 309 -6.03 11.54 5.40
N SER A 310 -6.19 10.80 4.29
CA SER A 310 -7.17 11.12 3.24
C SER A 310 -8.51 10.49 3.57
N HIS A 311 -9.57 11.29 3.49
CA HIS A 311 -10.94 10.91 3.79
C HIS A 311 -11.85 11.21 2.60
N THR A 312 -12.75 10.26 2.28
CA THR A 312 -13.82 10.48 1.31
C THR A 312 -15.01 11.11 2.01
N VAL A 313 -15.31 12.37 1.71
CA VAL A 313 -16.44 13.10 2.28
C VAL A 313 -17.56 13.11 1.26
N GLU A 314 -18.70 12.50 1.59
CA GLU A 314 -19.89 12.45 0.72
C GLU A 314 -21.07 13.14 1.39
N VAL A 315 -21.75 14.03 0.66
CA VAL A 315 -22.95 14.72 1.15
C VAL A 315 -24.12 14.41 0.21
N GLN A 316 -25.19 13.88 0.79
CA GLN A 316 -26.48 13.67 0.12
C GLN A 316 -27.46 14.76 0.53
N CYS A 317 -27.79 15.63 -0.42
CA CYS A 317 -28.76 16.70 -0.31
C CYS A 317 -30.09 16.31 -0.97
N PRO A 318 -31.19 17.04 -0.68
CA PRO A 318 -32.47 16.82 -1.37
C PRO A 318 -32.39 16.90 -2.90
N LYS A 319 -31.60 17.85 -3.43
CA LYS A 319 -31.47 18.13 -4.88
C LYS A 319 -30.22 17.52 -5.53
N GLY A 320 -29.56 16.57 -4.88
CA GLY A 320 -28.37 15.93 -5.43
C GLY A 320 -27.37 15.47 -4.37
N LYS A 321 -26.25 14.92 -4.82
CA LYS A 321 -25.14 14.50 -3.96
C LYS A 321 -23.81 14.89 -4.58
N ALA A 322 -22.79 15.04 -3.76
CA ALA A 322 -21.43 15.16 -4.23
C ALA A 322 -20.47 14.51 -3.23
N SER A 323 -19.28 14.16 -3.72
CA SER A 323 -18.20 13.60 -2.93
C SER A 323 -16.89 14.32 -3.23
N GLN A 324 -16.01 14.39 -2.22
CA GLN A 324 -14.70 15.01 -2.34
C GLN A 324 -13.69 14.30 -1.44
N GLN A 325 -12.46 14.12 -1.91
CA GLN A 325 -11.33 13.70 -1.08
C GLN A 325 -10.82 14.88 -0.25
N VAL A 326 -10.62 14.67 1.05
CA VAL A 326 -10.15 15.68 1.99
C VAL A 326 -9.03 15.10 2.83
N THR A 327 -7.89 15.79 2.85
CA THR A 327 -6.76 15.41 3.70
C THR A 327 -6.84 16.14 5.04
N VAL A 328 -6.72 15.39 6.13
CA VAL A 328 -6.72 15.90 7.51
C VAL A 328 -5.33 15.67 8.11
N ALA A 329 -4.67 16.74 8.53
CA ALA A 329 -3.38 16.64 9.22
C ALA A 329 -3.57 16.33 10.72
N HIS A 330 -2.60 15.63 11.32
CA HIS A 330 -2.60 15.41 12.77
C HIS A 330 -2.53 16.74 13.53
N ASN A 331 -3.42 16.92 14.51
CA ASN A 331 -3.67 18.18 15.24
C ASN A 331 -3.99 19.38 14.35
N GLY A 332 -4.30 19.14 13.07
CA GLY A 332 -4.72 20.16 12.12
C GLY A 332 -6.23 20.38 12.15
N ARG A 333 -6.66 21.44 11.45
CA ARG A 333 -8.07 21.69 11.13
C ARG A 333 -8.23 21.79 9.62
N SER A 334 -9.17 21.02 9.07
CA SER A 334 -9.54 21.05 7.65
C SER A 334 -10.98 21.50 7.52
N ASP A 335 -11.21 22.60 6.82
CA ASP A 335 -12.55 23.13 6.53
C ASP A 335 -12.86 22.87 5.06
N VAL A 336 -13.97 22.18 4.78
CA VAL A 336 -14.40 21.83 3.42
C VAL A 336 -15.85 22.22 3.19
N ASN A 337 -16.12 22.79 2.02
CA ASN A 337 -17.48 23.03 1.55
C ASN A 337 -17.79 22.15 0.34
N ILE A 338 -18.63 21.14 0.53
CA ILE A 338 -19.07 20.23 -0.53
C ILE A 338 -20.09 20.92 -1.42
N ARG A 339 -19.71 21.20 -2.66
CA ARG A 339 -20.60 21.82 -3.67
C ARG A 339 -21.44 20.75 -4.36
N ILE A 340 -22.75 20.93 -4.29
CA ILE A 340 -23.74 20.08 -4.95
C ILE A 340 -24.18 20.76 -6.22
N GLU A 341 -23.74 20.23 -7.35
CA GLU A 341 -24.20 20.73 -8.65
C GLU A 341 -25.70 20.46 -8.80
N THR A 342 -26.43 21.47 -9.23
CA THR A 342 -27.87 21.42 -9.51
C THR A 342 -28.12 21.80 -10.95
N ALA A 343 -29.29 21.44 -11.49
CA ALA A 343 -29.69 21.75 -12.86
C ALA A 343 -29.60 23.24 -13.26
N ASP A 344 -29.65 24.15 -12.28
CA ASP A 344 -29.64 25.62 -12.48
C ASP A 344 -30.57 26.05 -13.63
N ILE A 345 -31.83 25.60 -13.55
CA ILE A 345 -32.85 25.91 -14.55
C ILE A 345 -33.43 27.29 -14.27
N ASN A 346 -33.42 28.14 -15.30
CA ASN A 346 -34.19 29.38 -15.30
C ASN A 346 -35.63 29.09 -15.74
N TRP A 347 -36.56 29.14 -14.80
CA TRP A 347 -37.99 28.92 -15.04
C TRP A 347 -38.68 30.22 -15.45
N VAL A 348 -39.43 30.16 -16.55
CA VAL A 348 -40.27 31.26 -17.04
C VAL A 348 -41.72 30.89 -16.81
N ARG A 349 -42.44 31.72 -16.04
CA ARG A 349 -43.88 31.57 -15.84
C ARG A 349 -44.65 31.93 -17.10
N ILE A 350 -45.48 31.01 -17.56
CA ILE A 350 -46.38 31.18 -18.70
C ILE A 350 -47.81 31.25 -18.15
N PRO A 351 -48.47 32.43 -18.23
CA PRO A 351 -49.88 32.55 -17.85
C PRO A 351 -50.74 31.62 -18.69
N GLY A 352 -51.59 30.82 -18.05
CA GLY A 352 -52.49 29.90 -18.76
C GLY A 352 -53.61 30.62 -19.51
N GLY A 353 -54.20 29.93 -20.47
CA GLY A 353 -55.27 30.46 -21.30
C GLY A 353 -55.75 29.47 -22.35
N SER A 354 -56.74 29.89 -23.14
CA SER A 354 -57.21 29.10 -24.28
C SER A 354 -56.60 29.60 -25.58
N PHE A 355 -56.29 28.69 -26.50
CA PHE A 355 -55.77 29.02 -27.83
C PHE A 355 -56.26 28.04 -28.90
N ASN A 356 -56.03 28.40 -30.15
CA ASN A 356 -56.26 27.53 -31.30
C ASN A 356 -54.96 26.75 -31.57
N MET A 357 -54.96 25.46 -31.26
CA MET A 357 -53.82 24.56 -31.47
C MET A 357 -53.88 23.95 -32.87
N GLY A 358 -52.71 23.78 -33.49
CA GLY A 358 -52.56 23.27 -34.85
C GLY A 358 -52.66 24.35 -35.92
N SER A 359 -52.71 23.93 -37.18
CA SER A 359 -52.77 24.85 -38.33
C SER A 359 -53.55 24.24 -39.50
N ASN A 360 -54.32 25.10 -40.18
CA ASN A 360 -55.04 24.75 -41.39
C ASN A 360 -54.38 25.32 -42.66
N ASP A 361 -53.17 25.87 -42.52
CA ASP A 361 -52.45 26.51 -43.62
C ASP A 361 -52.07 25.51 -44.73
N GLY A 362 -51.72 26.06 -45.89
CA GLY A 362 -51.37 25.28 -47.08
C GLY A 362 -50.11 24.42 -46.91
N ASP A 363 -49.22 24.80 -46.01
CA ASP A 363 -47.98 24.09 -45.65
C ASP A 363 -48.15 23.07 -44.51
N SER A 364 -49.31 23.01 -43.86
CA SER A 364 -49.55 22.10 -42.74
C SER A 364 -49.86 20.67 -43.14
N TYR A 365 -49.24 19.73 -42.42
CA TYR A 365 -49.47 18.29 -42.56
C TYR A 365 -50.74 17.82 -41.84
N ASN A 366 -51.13 16.55 -42.05
CA ASN A 366 -52.36 15.99 -41.45
C ASN A 366 -52.29 15.90 -39.92
N ASN A 367 -51.09 15.73 -39.35
CA ASN A 367 -50.85 15.69 -37.91
C ASN A 367 -50.93 17.07 -37.24
N GLU A 368 -51.00 18.16 -38.01
CA GLU A 368 -51.24 19.52 -37.50
C GLU A 368 -52.73 19.92 -37.56
N LYS A 369 -53.58 19.06 -38.14
CA LYS A 369 -54.97 19.33 -38.47
C LYS A 369 -55.94 18.44 -37.69
N PRO A 370 -57.18 18.90 -37.44
CA PRO A 370 -57.66 20.27 -37.66
C PRO A 370 -57.24 21.21 -36.52
N VAL A 371 -57.28 22.51 -36.79
CA VAL A 371 -57.26 23.53 -35.73
C VAL A 371 -58.39 23.27 -34.74
N HIS A 372 -58.08 23.24 -33.45
CA HIS A 372 -59.03 23.01 -32.37
C HIS A 372 -58.70 23.86 -31.14
N ARG A 373 -59.69 24.08 -30.27
CA ARG A 373 -59.54 24.94 -29.10
C ARG A 373 -59.03 24.12 -27.92
N VAL A 374 -57.91 24.55 -27.33
CA VAL A 374 -57.26 23.92 -26.18
C VAL A 374 -57.13 24.93 -25.05
N THR A 375 -57.20 24.48 -23.79
CA THR A 375 -56.98 25.34 -22.62
C THR A 375 -55.90 24.76 -21.73
N VAL A 376 -54.79 25.50 -21.57
CA VAL A 376 -53.68 25.10 -20.71
C VAL A 376 -53.72 25.88 -19.38
N PRO A 377 -53.37 25.26 -18.24
CA PRO A 377 -53.24 25.96 -16.97
C PRO A 377 -52.06 26.95 -16.99
N THR A 378 -51.87 27.72 -15.93
CA THR A 378 -50.60 28.44 -15.73
C THR A 378 -49.52 27.45 -15.36
N PHE A 379 -48.37 27.52 -16.03
CA PHE A 379 -47.23 26.64 -15.76
C PHE A 379 -45.90 27.41 -15.82
N GLU A 380 -44.82 26.73 -15.49
CA GLU A 380 -43.45 27.22 -15.70
C GLU A 380 -42.74 26.32 -16.71
N MET A 381 -41.94 26.94 -17.59
CA MET A 381 -41.14 26.24 -18.59
C MET A 381 -39.70 26.72 -18.50
N SER A 382 -38.73 25.84 -18.76
CA SER A 382 -37.33 26.25 -18.82
C SER A 382 -37.14 27.28 -19.93
N LYS A 383 -36.41 28.36 -19.65
CA LYS A 383 -36.12 29.43 -20.62
C LYS A 383 -35.48 28.91 -21.91
N THR A 384 -34.70 27.84 -21.79
CA THR A 384 -33.96 27.19 -22.86
C THR A 384 -34.19 25.69 -22.84
N ALA A 385 -33.86 25.02 -23.94
CA ALA A 385 -33.51 23.61 -23.92
C ALA A 385 -32.41 23.33 -22.87
N VAL A 386 -32.40 22.10 -22.35
CA VAL A 386 -31.39 21.64 -21.38
C VAL A 386 -30.02 21.59 -22.06
N THR A 387 -28.99 22.16 -21.43
CA THR A 387 -27.63 22.16 -22.01
C THR A 387 -26.83 20.92 -21.64
N PHE A 388 -25.76 20.63 -22.39
CA PHE A 388 -24.80 19.57 -22.04
C PHE A 388 -24.23 19.74 -20.63
N LYS A 389 -23.92 20.98 -20.20
CA LYS A 389 -23.43 21.24 -18.83
C LYS A 389 -24.46 20.79 -17.78
N GLN A 390 -25.72 21.16 -17.98
CA GLN A 390 -26.79 20.84 -17.03
C GLN A 390 -27.07 19.32 -17.02
N TYR A 391 -27.13 18.69 -18.19
CA TYR A 391 -27.32 17.24 -18.29
C TYR A 391 -26.16 16.44 -17.65
N ARG A 392 -24.92 16.85 -17.89
CA ARG A 392 -23.74 16.25 -17.24
C ARG A 392 -23.81 16.35 -15.72
N ALA A 393 -24.33 17.45 -15.16
CA ALA A 393 -24.56 17.57 -13.72
C ALA A 393 -25.55 16.51 -13.20
N CYS A 394 -26.61 16.21 -13.94
CA CYS A 394 -27.53 15.12 -13.60
C CYS A 394 -26.84 13.75 -13.62
N VAL A 395 -26.02 13.48 -14.64
CA VAL A 395 -25.25 12.23 -14.77
C VAL A 395 -24.25 12.09 -13.61
N SER A 396 -23.49 13.14 -13.29
CA SER A 396 -22.55 13.15 -12.17
C SER A 396 -23.24 12.98 -10.81
N ALA A 397 -24.45 13.52 -10.65
CA ALA A 397 -25.27 13.30 -9.46
C ALA A 397 -25.89 11.90 -9.38
N GLY A 398 -25.78 11.09 -10.44
CA GLY A 398 -26.39 9.77 -10.56
C GLY A 398 -27.90 9.78 -10.78
N GLY A 399 -28.46 10.92 -11.20
CA GLY A 399 -29.89 11.06 -11.52
C GLY A 399 -30.25 10.70 -12.97
N CYS A 400 -29.26 10.69 -13.86
CA CYS A 400 -29.43 10.41 -15.29
C CYS A 400 -28.36 9.42 -15.78
N THR A 401 -28.65 8.71 -16.87
CA THR A 401 -27.65 7.96 -17.64
C THR A 401 -26.96 8.87 -18.66
N PRO A 402 -25.71 8.57 -19.08
CA PRO A 402 -25.03 9.34 -20.12
C PRO A 402 -25.83 9.41 -21.43
N ALA A 403 -25.85 10.57 -22.08
CA ALA A 403 -26.42 10.71 -23.42
C ALA A 403 -25.66 9.82 -24.42
N HIS A 404 -26.33 9.34 -25.46
CA HIS A 404 -25.82 8.37 -26.44
C HIS A 404 -24.80 8.96 -27.43
N VAL A 405 -23.92 9.85 -26.98
CA VAL A 405 -23.04 10.64 -27.85
C VAL A 405 -21.85 9.83 -28.40
N ASP A 406 -21.46 8.74 -27.75
CA ASP A 406 -20.24 7.98 -28.05
C ASP A 406 -20.46 6.46 -28.16
N ASP A 407 -21.65 5.94 -27.84
CA ASP A 407 -21.95 4.51 -27.89
C ASP A 407 -22.38 3.99 -29.27
N GLY A 408 -22.46 4.88 -30.26
CA GLY A 408 -22.83 4.56 -31.63
C GLY A 408 -24.34 4.43 -31.87
N THR A 409 -25.18 4.77 -30.89
CA THR A 409 -26.64 4.68 -30.99
C THR A 409 -27.33 6.03 -31.22
N CYS A 410 -26.57 7.14 -31.27
CA CYS A 410 -27.15 8.41 -31.69
C CYS A 410 -27.42 8.43 -33.19
N PHE A 411 -28.63 8.86 -33.56
CA PHE A 411 -28.99 9.07 -34.95
C PHE A 411 -28.40 10.39 -35.47
N VAL A 412 -27.30 10.30 -36.21
CA VAL A 412 -26.49 11.44 -36.66
C VAL A 412 -26.45 11.54 -38.18
N TYR A 413 -26.29 12.77 -38.68
CA TYR A 413 -26.01 13.02 -40.09
C TYR A 413 -24.50 12.96 -40.32
N THR A 414 -24.02 11.91 -41.00
CA THR A 414 -22.59 11.76 -41.33
C THR A 414 -22.24 12.46 -42.63
N ALA A 415 -21.03 13.03 -42.70
CA ALA A 415 -20.51 13.73 -43.87
C ALA A 415 -20.36 12.74 -45.05
N GLY A 416 -21.42 12.62 -45.86
CA GLY A 416 -21.58 11.59 -46.87
C GLY A 416 -23.03 11.36 -47.35
N SER A 417 -24.02 11.98 -46.69
CA SER A 417 -25.44 12.11 -47.11
C SER A 417 -26.43 11.05 -46.60
N VAL A 418 -26.08 10.26 -45.59
CA VAL A 418 -27.03 9.29 -45.01
C VAL A 418 -27.14 9.49 -43.50
N TRP A 419 -28.38 9.63 -43.03
CA TRP A 419 -28.69 9.56 -41.61
C TRP A 419 -28.50 8.13 -41.12
N GLY A 420 -27.83 7.96 -39.98
CA GLY A 420 -27.60 6.64 -39.41
C GLY A 420 -27.16 6.70 -37.96
N TYR A 421 -27.14 5.53 -37.32
CA TYR A 421 -26.63 5.39 -35.96
C TYR A 421 -25.10 5.53 -35.96
N GLY A 422 -24.59 6.38 -35.07
CA GLY A 422 -23.17 6.68 -34.96
C GLY A 422 -22.84 7.55 -33.74
N THR A 423 -21.61 8.07 -33.72
CA THR A 423 -21.12 8.94 -32.65
C THR A 423 -21.33 10.41 -33.00
N LEU A 424 -21.71 11.20 -32.01
CA LEU A 424 -21.93 12.62 -32.15
C LEU A 424 -20.59 13.38 -32.19
N PRO A 425 -20.34 14.21 -33.21
CA PRO A 425 -19.12 15.02 -33.25
C PRO A 425 -19.00 15.98 -32.06
N SER A 426 -17.77 16.22 -31.59
CA SER A 426 -17.49 17.12 -30.45
C SER A 426 -17.99 18.55 -30.67
N SER A 427 -18.16 18.98 -31.93
CA SER A 427 -18.74 20.28 -32.30
C SER A 427 -20.20 20.49 -31.87
N PHE A 428 -20.89 19.44 -31.41
CA PHE A 428 -22.25 19.49 -30.87
C PHE A 428 -22.29 19.40 -29.32
N GLN A 429 -21.16 19.15 -28.65
CA GLN A 429 -21.10 18.74 -27.25
C GLN A 429 -20.62 19.83 -26.27
N GLY A 430 -20.63 21.09 -26.70
CA GLY A 430 -20.23 22.24 -25.90
C GLY A 430 -21.19 22.52 -24.74
N ASP A 431 -20.67 23.01 -23.62
CA ASP A 431 -21.42 23.17 -22.36
C ASP A 431 -22.71 23.99 -22.46
N SER A 432 -22.76 24.97 -23.36
CA SER A 432 -23.92 25.84 -23.59
C SER A 432 -24.79 25.39 -24.77
N GLN A 433 -24.42 24.33 -25.49
CA GLN A 433 -25.25 23.75 -26.55
C GLN A 433 -26.35 22.87 -25.92
N PRO A 434 -27.53 22.77 -26.55
CA PRO A 434 -28.56 21.85 -26.11
C PRO A 434 -28.02 20.41 -26.11
N VAL A 435 -28.36 19.64 -25.07
CA VAL A 435 -28.06 18.22 -25.05
C VAL A 435 -28.85 17.53 -26.17
N VAL A 436 -28.17 16.70 -26.94
CA VAL A 436 -28.75 15.87 -28.00
C VAL A 436 -28.32 14.42 -27.82
N CYS A 437 -28.84 13.51 -28.64
CA CYS A 437 -28.65 12.06 -28.45
C CYS A 437 -29.20 11.57 -27.11
N VAL A 438 -30.34 12.12 -26.68
CA VAL A 438 -31.08 11.66 -25.51
C VAL A 438 -32.42 11.10 -25.95
N ASP A 439 -32.78 9.94 -25.42
CA ASP A 439 -34.11 9.37 -25.62
C ASP A 439 -35.15 10.03 -24.69
N TRP A 440 -36.41 9.65 -24.87
CA TRP A 440 -37.52 10.20 -24.09
C TRP A 440 -37.43 9.84 -22.59
N ASP A 441 -36.96 8.63 -22.25
CA ASP A 441 -36.81 8.18 -20.87
C ASP A 441 -35.71 8.97 -20.16
N GLN A 442 -34.60 9.25 -20.84
CA GLN A 442 -33.53 10.13 -20.39
C GLN A 442 -34.00 11.57 -20.18
N ALA A 443 -34.77 12.12 -21.13
CA ALA A 443 -35.35 13.44 -21.01
C ALA A 443 -36.30 13.53 -19.79
N GLN A 444 -37.11 12.50 -19.57
CA GLN A 444 -38.02 12.44 -18.43
C GLN A 444 -37.27 12.26 -17.10
N ALA A 445 -36.22 11.43 -17.05
CA ALA A 445 -35.36 11.27 -15.88
C ALA A 445 -34.71 12.60 -15.49
N TYR A 446 -34.18 13.34 -16.47
CA TYR A 446 -33.63 14.67 -16.26
C TYR A 446 -34.68 15.65 -15.72
N ALA A 447 -35.87 15.69 -16.34
CA ALA A 447 -36.93 16.59 -15.90
C ALA A 447 -37.31 16.34 -14.44
N ARG A 448 -37.46 15.08 -14.03
CA ARG A 448 -37.72 14.71 -12.62
C ARG A 448 -36.58 15.14 -11.70
N TRP A 449 -35.32 14.90 -12.10
CA TRP A 449 -34.15 15.29 -11.31
C TRP A 449 -34.05 16.82 -11.13
N ALA A 450 -34.39 17.58 -12.17
CA ALA A 450 -34.44 19.04 -12.13
C ALA A 450 -35.64 19.60 -11.34
N GLY A 451 -36.56 18.74 -10.89
CA GLY A 451 -37.75 19.13 -10.14
C GLY A 451 -38.94 19.55 -11.01
N GLY A 452 -38.94 19.20 -12.29
CA GLY A 452 -40.02 19.47 -13.24
C GLY A 452 -40.55 18.21 -13.93
N ARG A 453 -41.17 18.41 -15.10
CA ARG A 453 -41.64 17.36 -16.02
C ARG A 453 -41.44 17.84 -17.46
N LEU A 454 -41.59 16.93 -18.42
CA LEU A 454 -41.72 17.35 -19.83
C LEU A 454 -43.03 18.14 -20.00
N PRO A 455 -43.06 19.16 -20.86
CA PRO A 455 -44.30 19.86 -21.20
C PRO A 455 -45.22 18.92 -21.98
N THR A 456 -46.53 19.15 -21.93
CA THR A 456 -47.40 18.55 -22.95
C THR A 456 -47.17 19.23 -24.30
N GLU A 457 -47.57 18.60 -25.40
CA GLU A 457 -47.53 19.20 -26.74
C GLU A 457 -48.34 20.50 -26.77
N ALA A 458 -49.51 20.51 -26.11
CA ALA A 458 -50.35 21.70 -25.97
C ALA A 458 -49.65 22.83 -25.20
N GLU A 459 -49.00 22.53 -24.07
CA GLU A 459 -48.22 23.51 -23.31
C GLU A 459 -47.05 24.05 -24.13
N TRP A 460 -46.36 23.17 -24.87
CA TRP A 460 -45.25 23.53 -25.74
C TRP A 460 -45.69 24.46 -26.86
N GLU A 461 -46.76 24.13 -27.60
CA GLU A 461 -47.27 25.00 -28.68
C GLU A 461 -47.83 26.32 -28.14
N TYR A 462 -48.58 26.29 -27.02
CA TYR A 462 -49.08 27.51 -26.38
C TYR A 462 -47.94 28.47 -26.01
N ALA A 463 -46.87 27.92 -25.42
CA ALA A 463 -45.67 28.66 -25.06
C ALA A 463 -44.93 29.18 -26.30
N ALA A 464 -44.73 28.33 -27.31
CA ALA A 464 -44.09 28.66 -28.58
C ALA A 464 -44.84 29.79 -29.29
N ARG A 465 -46.18 29.79 -29.28
CA ARG A 465 -47.04 30.87 -29.80
C ARG A 465 -47.11 32.12 -28.92
N SER A 466 -46.13 32.33 -28.04
CA SER A 466 -46.05 33.50 -27.17
C SER A 466 -47.31 33.70 -26.31
N GLY A 467 -47.84 32.61 -25.74
CA GLY A 467 -49.08 32.62 -24.95
C GLY A 467 -50.32 32.39 -25.80
N GLY A 468 -50.24 31.49 -26.78
CA GLY A 468 -51.38 31.09 -27.61
C GLY A 468 -51.85 32.14 -28.62
N ARG A 469 -50.97 33.07 -29.05
CA ARG A 469 -51.31 34.02 -30.12
C ARG A 469 -51.45 33.30 -31.45
N ASP A 470 -52.30 33.84 -32.31
CA ASP A 470 -52.47 33.38 -33.69
C ASP A 470 -51.33 33.87 -34.58
N TRP A 471 -50.12 33.40 -34.27
CA TRP A 471 -48.88 33.70 -34.96
C TRP A 471 -48.27 32.43 -35.54
N LYS A 472 -47.71 32.55 -36.75
CA LYS A 472 -47.04 31.45 -37.45
C LYS A 472 -45.75 31.01 -36.75
N TYR A 473 -44.99 31.96 -36.21
CA TYR A 473 -43.73 31.70 -35.51
C TYR A 473 -43.73 32.30 -34.10
N PRO A 474 -42.79 31.91 -33.22
CA PRO A 474 -42.73 32.44 -31.87
C PRO A 474 -42.65 33.97 -31.76
N TRP A 475 -42.08 34.59 -32.79
CA TRP A 475 -41.87 36.03 -32.91
C TRP A 475 -42.92 36.77 -33.75
N GLY A 476 -43.94 36.08 -34.27
CA GLY A 476 -44.95 36.67 -35.16
C GLY A 476 -45.06 36.00 -36.52
N ASN A 477 -45.55 36.75 -37.51
CA ASN A 477 -45.84 36.24 -38.86
C ASN A 477 -44.75 36.57 -39.89
N GLU A 478 -43.65 37.21 -39.48
CA GLU A 478 -42.51 37.44 -40.35
C GLU A 478 -41.77 36.14 -40.63
N GLU A 479 -41.32 35.98 -41.87
CA GLU A 479 -40.56 34.82 -42.35
C GLU A 479 -39.38 34.46 -41.45
N ALA A 480 -39.13 33.16 -41.35
CA ALA A 480 -38.00 32.65 -40.59
C ALA A 480 -36.67 33.01 -41.27
N THR A 481 -35.73 33.53 -40.49
CA THR A 481 -34.37 33.84 -40.93
C THR A 481 -33.35 33.36 -39.92
N CYS A 482 -32.09 33.26 -40.34
CA CYS A 482 -30.97 32.92 -39.47
C CYS A 482 -30.70 33.92 -38.33
N ASP A 483 -31.35 35.08 -38.32
CA ASP A 483 -31.30 36.02 -37.19
C ASP A 483 -32.33 35.68 -36.11
N ARG A 484 -33.37 34.90 -36.46
CA ARG A 484 -34.48 34.52 -35.57
C ARG A 484 -34.40 33.06 -35.13
N ALA A 485 -33.95 32.15 -35.98
CA ALA A 485 -33.87 30.73 -35.66
C ALA A 485 -32.56 30.10 -36.14
N VAL A 486 -32.16 29.02 -35.49
CA VAL A 486 -31.08 28.14 -35.96
C VAL A 486 -31.73 27.10 -36.87
N MET A 487 -31.67 27.33 -38.17
CA MET A 487 -32.43 26.55 -39.16
C MET A 487 -31.55 26.14 -40.34
N ASN A 488 -32.05 25.23 -41.17
CA ASN A 488 -31.43 24.95 -42.45
C ASN A 488 -31.63 26.16 -43.39
N ASP A 489 -30.53 26.76 -43.80
CA ASP A 489 -30.46 27.91 -44.73
C ASP A 489 -30.07 27.50 -46.15
N GLY A 490 -30.12 26.20 -46.46
CA GLY A 490 -29.56 25.64 -47.69
C GLY A 490 -28.02 25.54 -47.68
N GLY A 491 -27.40 25.86 -46.54
CA GLY A 491 -25.95 25.87 -46.38
C GLY A 491 -25.50 25.13 -45.13
N SER A 492 -24.96 25.88 -44.16
CA SER A 492 -24.33 25.31 -42.97
C SER A 492 -25.14 25.64 -41.71
N GLY A 493 -26.46 25.54 -41.72
CA GLY A 493 -27.27 25.70 -40.52
C GLY A 493 -27.09 27.07 -39.87
N CYS A 494 -27.22 28.14 -40.66
CA CYS A 494 -26.99 29.52 -40.23
C CYS A 494 -25.54 29.85 -39.84
N GLY A 495 -24.57 29.12 -40.39
CA GLY A 495 -23.13 29.37 -40.23
C GLY A 495 -22.39 28.39 -39.33
N ARG A 496 -23.07 27.37 -38.77
CA ARG A 496 -22.44 26.23 -38.10
C ARG A 496 -23.13 24.93 -38.49
N LYS A 497 -22.35 23.95 -38.96
CA LYS A 497 -22.82 22.57 -39.19
C LYS A 497 -23.03 21.80 -37.87
N SER A 498 -23.59 22.46 -36.87
CA SER A 498 -23.89 21.92 -35.55
C SER A 498 -24.99 22.73 -34.86
N THR A 499 -25.47 22.23 -33.73
CA THR A 499 -26.32 23.01 -32.83
C THR A 499 -25.61 24.31 -32.42
N TRP A 500 -26.39 25.34 -32.12
CA TRP A 500 -25.84 26.57 -31.54
C TRP A 500 -26.01 26.58 -30.03
N PRO A 501 -25.22 27.39 -29.30
CA PRO A 501 -25.52 27.66 -27.89
C PRO A 501 -26.97 28.11 -27.72
N VAL A 502 -27.61 27.68 -26.64
CA VAL A 502 -28.99 28.06 -26.34
C VAL A 502 -29.14 29.58 -26.22
N CYS A 503 -30.33 30.11 -26.55
CA CYS A 503 -30.62 31.56 -26.60
C CYS A 503 -29.70 32.36 -27.55
N SER A 504 -29.13 31.75 -28.59
CA SER A 504 -28.24 32.47 -29.51
C SER A 504 -28.97 33.40 -30.50
N LYS A 505 -30.28 33.26 -30.66
CA LYS A 505 -31.11 34.03 -31.59
C LYS A 505 -32.20 34.84 -30.87
N PRO A 506 -31.84 35.89 -30.11
CA PRO A 506 -32.79 36.61 -29.26
C PRO A 506 -33.97 37.26 -30.00
N ARG A 507 -33.83 37.55 -31.31
CA ARG A 507 -34.91 38.09 -32.15
C ARG A 507 -36.02 37.07 -32.43
N GLY A 508 -35.76 35.78 -32.21
CA GLY A 508 -36.76 34.72 -32.33
C GLY A 508 -37.36 34.26 -31.00
N ASN A 509 -37.05 34.93 -29.89
CA ASN A 509 -37.63 34.57 -28.61
C ASN A 509 -39.14 34.85 -28.59
N THR A 510 -39.86 34.08 -27.77
CA THR A 510 -41.26 34.37 -27.45
C THR A 510 -41.36 35.67 -26.66
N THR A 511 -42.56 36.26 -26.56
CA THR A 511 -42.75 37.47 -25.72
C THR A 511 -42.59 37.22 -24.22
N HIS A 512 -42.64 35.96 -23.79
CA HIS A 512 -42.33 35.57 -22.42
C HIS A 512 -40.81 35.38 -22.20
N GLY A 513 -40.02 35.42 -23.27
CA GLY A 513 -38.56 35.31 -23.22
C GLY A 513 -38.01 33.89 -23.33
N LEU A 514 -38.84 32.91 -23.72
CA LEU A 514 -38.37 31.58 -24.09
C LEU A 514 -37.56 31.64 -25.38
N CYS A 515 -36.45 30.92 -25.41
CA CYS A 515 -35.52 30.89 -26.52
C CYS A 515 -35.67 29.61 -27.35
N ASP A 516 -35.27 29.66 -28.61
CA ASP A 516 -35.07 28.51 -29.49
C ASP A 516 -36.29 27.57 -29.66
N MET A 517 -37.51 28.03 -29.33
CA MET A 517 -38.77 27.30 -29.59
C MET A 517 -38.97 26.96 -31.07
N ALA A 518 -38.23 27.62 -31.98
CA ALA A 518 -38.13 27.24 -33.38
C ALA A 518 -36.64 27.05 -33.76
N GLY A 519 -36.33 25.84 -34.23
CA GLY A 519 -34.99 25.47 -34.72
C GLY A 519 -34.06 24.89 -33.64
N ASN A 520 -32.77 24.85 -33.94
CA ASN A 520 -31.69 24.25 -33.15
C ASN A 520 -31.82 22.73 -32.94
N VAL A 521 -32.78 22.27 -32.16
CA VAL A 521 -33.04 20.85 -31.85
C VAL A 521 -34.54 20.56 -31.77
N TRP A 522 -34.92 19.31 -31.99
CA TRP A 522 -36.26 18.83 -31.60
C TRP A 522 -36.33 18.71 -30.08
N GLU A 523 -37.50 19.02 -29.52
CA GLU A 523 -37.73 19.02 -28.06
C GLU A 523 -38.78 17.96 -27.69
N TRP A 524 -38.44 17.07 -26.76
CA TRP A 524 -39.34 16.01 -26.30
C TRP A 524 -40.51 16.57 -25.48
N VAL A 525 -41.72 16.13 -25.81
CA VAL A 525 -42.96 16.39 -25.06
C VAL A 525 -43.44 15.12 -24.33
N GLN A 526 -44.38 15.29 -23.41
CA GLN A 526 -44.93 14.22 -22.59
C GLN A 526 -45.87 13.28 -23.37
N ASP A 527 -46.46 13.77 -24.46
CA ASP A 527 -47.53 13.15 -25.22
C ASP A 527 -47.05 12.02 -26.14
N TRP A 528 -47.94 11.04 -26.38
CA TRP A 528 -47.75 10.06 -27.44
C TRP A 528 -48.12 10.68 -28.79
N TYR A 529 -47.32 10.41 -29.82
CA TYR A 529 -47.60 10.90 -31.17
C TYR A 529 -48.97 10.43 -31.69
N HIS A 530 -49.72 11.35 -32.28
CA HIS A 530 -50.98 11.07 -32.95
C HIS A 530 -50.96 11.64 -34.38
N GLY A 531 -51.50 10.89 -35.35
CA GLY A 531 -51.43 11.26 -36.78
C GLY A 531 -52.39 12.39 -37.22
N SER A 532 -53.22 12.91 -36.31
CA SER A 532 -54.15 14.03 -36.52
C SER A 532 -54.71 14.52 -35.19
N TYR A 533 -55.19 15.76 -35.10
CA TYR A 533 -55.91 16.27 -33.91
C TYR A 533 -57.40 15.87 -33.86
N LYS A 534 -57.86 14.98 -34.73
CA LYS A 534 -59.25 14.50 -34.67
C LYS A 534 -59.47 13.67 -33.41
N GLY A 535 -60.21 14.22 -32.45
CA GLY A 535 -60.47 13.59 -31.16
C GLY A 535 -59.32 13.71 -30.17
N ALA A 536 -58.36 14.62 -30.42
CA ALA A 536 -57.33 14.97 -29.45
C ALA A 536 -57.95 15.60 -28.19
N PRO A 537 -57.31 15.44 -27.02
CA PRO A 537 -57.70 16.14 -25.79
C PRO A 537 -57.74 17.65 -25.98
N THR A 538 -58.55 18.33 -25.15
CA THR A 538 -58.75 19.79 -25.22
C THR A 538 -58.13 20.53 -24.04
N ASP A 539 -57.39 19.82 -23.20
CA ASP A 539 -56.86 20.23 -21.90
C ASP A 539 -55.37 19.86 -21.73
#